data_AF-A0A7S0DZ38-F1
#
_entry.id   AF-A0A7S0DZ38-F1
#
_cell.length_a   1.000
_cell.length_b   1.000
_cell.length_c   1.000
_cell.angle_alpha   90.00
_cell.angle_beta   90.00
_cell.angle_gamma   90.00
#
_symmetry.space_group_name_H-M   'P 1'
#
loop_
_entity.id
_entity.type
_entity.pdbx_description
1 polymer ?
#
loop_
_entity_poly.entity_id
_entity_poly.type
_entity_poly.pdbx_seq_one_letter_code
_entity_poly.pdbx_strand_id
1 'polypeptide(L)'
;SVAARLEDKAFWVGLTRLDKNGISGDKLVALMNGSVAARLGDKVFMLALARLDQEFGISEDGLVRFMSGPVATRLDDKAFWAGLSRLSKLGISGDGLATFMNESVACRLKDEAFFAGLTRLDKEFGISGDGLVSFMSDGVAARLEDDAFWAGLTRLGELGISGDGLVSFMSDGVAARLEDEAFWDGLTRLNQEFGISGKGLVTFMSG
;
A
#
# COMPACT_ATOMS: atom_id res chain seq x y z
N SER A 1 14.64 -16.17 -14.30
CA SER A 1 15.68 -15.39 -13.58
C SER A 1 16.35 -14.45 -14.56
N VAL A 2 17.00 -13.38 -14.10
CA VAL A 2 17.75 -12.44 -14.96
C VAL A 2 18.82 -13.17 -15.78
N ALA A 3 19.57 -14.09 -15.15
CA ALA A 3 20.62 -14.87 -15.82
C ALA A 3 20.12 -15.62 -17.07
N ALA A 4 18.93 -16.22 -16.99
CA ALA A 4 18.31 -16.93 -18.11
C ALA A 4 17.86 -16.02 -19.27
N ARG A 5 17.91 -14.69 -19.10
CA ARG A 5 17.47 -13.71 -20.10
C ARG A 5 18.63 -12.97 -20.77
N LEU A 6 19.89 -13.22 -20.36
CA LEU A 6 21.05 -12.53 -20.93
C LEU A 6 21.28 -12.88 -22.42
N GLU A 7 20.76 -14.00 -22.90
CA GLU A 7 20.80 -14.38 -24.32
C GLU A 7 19.61 -13.84 -25.13
N ASP A 8 18.60 -13.29 -24.45
CA ASP A 8 17.37 -12.79 -25.08
C ASP A 8 17.55 -11.36 -25.59
N LYS A 9 17.53 -11.18 -26.91
CA LYS A 9 17.64 -9.84 -27.54
C LYS A 9 16.51 -8.90 -27.10
N ALA A 10 15.30 -9.42 -26.88
CA ALA A 10 14.17 -8.60 -26.47
C ALA A 10 14.35 -8.06 -25.04
N PHE A 11 14.97 -8.86 -24.15
CA PHE A 11 15.34 -8.43 -22.81
C PHE A 11 16.27 -7.21 -22.85
N TRP A 12 17.33 -7.26 -23.66
CA TRP A 12 18.26 -6.12 -23.81
C TRP A 12 17.59 -4.88 -24.40
N VAL A 13 16.69 -5.04 -25.38
CA VAL A 13 15.91 -3.91 -25.91
C VAL A 13 15.05 -3.27 -24.82
N GLY A 14 14.43 -4.07 -23.96
CA GLY A 14 13.68 -3.58 -22.80
C GLY A 14 14.56 -2.83 -21.81
N LEU A 15 15.74 -3.39 -21.49
CA LEU A 15 16.70 -2.76 -20.59
C LEU A 15 17.18 -1.39 -21.12
N THR A 16 17.53 -1.32 -22.41
CA THR A 16 17.89 -0.05 -23.07
C THR A 16 16.76 0.96 -23.06
N ARG A 17 15.50 0.53 -23.09
CA ARG A 17 14.36 1.45 -22.97
C ARG A 17 14.22 2.00 -21.57
N LEU A 18 14.42 1.18 -20.54
CA LEU A 18 14.38 1.65 -19.15
C LEU A 18 15.49 2.69 -18.89
N ASP A 19 16.71 2.40 -19.36
CA ASP A 19 17.84 3.34 -19.28
C ASP A 19 17.54 4.66 -20.01
N LYS A 20 17.01 4.60 -21.24
CA LYS A 20 16.57 5.80 -21.98
C LYS A 20 15.45 6.57 -21.33
N ASN A 21 14.64 5.91 -20.50
CA ASN A 21 13.56 6.54 -19.74
C ASN A 21 14.04 7.07 -18.37
N GLY A 22 15.35 7.11 -18.12
CA GLY A 22 15.95 7.73 -16.94
C GLY A 22 16.31 6.76 -15.82
N ILE A 23 15.82 5.51 -15.86
CA ILE A 23 16.03 4.54 -14.77
C ILE A 23 17.53 4.25 -14.62
N SER A 24 18.11 4.77 -13.54
CA SER A 24 19.54 4.60 -13.25
C SER A 24 19.94 3.13 -13.01
N GLY A 25 21.23 2.83 -13.16
CA GLY A 25 21.77 1.48 -13.01
C GLY A 25 21.40 0.78 -11.69
N ASP A 26 21.50 1.48 -10.56
CA ASP A 26 21.15 0.92 -9.25
C ASP A 26 19.65 0.63 -9.14
N LYS A 27 18.80 1.47 -9.74
CA LYS A 27 17.35 1.27 -9.79
C LYS A 27 16.97 0.14 -10.73
N LEU A 28 17.69 -0.05 -11.85
CA LEU A 28 17.53 -1.23 -12.70
C LEU A 28 17.79 -2.51 -11.91
N VAL A 29 18.88 -2.56 -11.13
CA VAL A 29 19.19 -3.72 -10.29
C VAL A 29 18.07 -4.01 -9.30
N ALA A 30 17.56 -2.98 -8.62
CA ALA A 30 16.46 -3.13 -7.66
C ALA A 30 15.12 -3.53 -8.33
N LEU A 31 14.85 -3.01 -9.52
CA LEU A 31 13.62 -3.29 -10.29
C LEU A 31 13.61 -4.71 -10.88
N MET A 32 14.78 -5.30 -11.15
CA MET A 32 14.93 -6.62 -11.79
C MET A 32 14.56 -7.79 -10.88
N ASN A 33 13.31 -7.82 -10.43
CA ASN A 33 12.71 -9.01 -9.86
C ASN A 33 12.42 -10.05 -10.98
N GLY A 34 12.21 -11.32 -10.59
CA GLY A 34 11.99 -12.40 -11.54
C GLY A 34 10.83 -12.15 -12.52
N SER A 35 9.79 -11.44 -12.09
CA SER A 35 8.62 -11.10 -12.90
C SER A 35 8.90 -9.97 -13.89
N VAL A 36 9.58 -8.90 -13.47
CA VAL A 36 9.97 -7.79 -14.35
C VAL A 36 10.95 -8.28 -15.42
N ALA A 37 11.98 -9.04 -15.01
CA ALA A 37 12.96 -9.58 -15.93
C ALA A 37 12.33 -10.51 -16.98
N ALA A 38 11.27 -11.24 -16.60
CA ALA A 38 10.52 -12.06 -17.54
C ALA A 38 9.75 -11.21 -18.59
N ARG A 39 9.41 -9.95 -18.28
CA ARG A 39 8.53 -9.12 -19.11
C ARG A 39 9.23 -7.98 -19.87
N LEU A 40 10.53 -7.72 -19.69
CA LEU A 40 11.21 -6.62 -20.38
C LEU A 40 11.12 -6.64 -21.93
N GLY A 41 11.00 -7.82 -22.53
CA GLY A 41 10.79 -7.95 -23.98
C GLY A 41 9.37 -7.63 -24.46
N ASP A 42 8.40 -7.56 -23.55
CA ASP A 42 6.99 -7.31 -23.86
C ASP A 42 6.74 -5.81 -24.05
N LYS A 43 6.33 -5.43 -25.26
CA LYS A 43 6.02 -4.04 -25.60
C LYS A 43 4.84 -3.49 -24.78
N VAL A 44 3.83 -4.31 -24.49
CA VAL A 44 2.66 -3.90 -23.72
C VAL A 44 3.07 -3.59 -22.28
N PHE A 45 3.86 -4.48 -21.68
CA PHE A 45 4.44 -4.26 -20.35
C PHE A 45 5.29 -2.97 -20.28
N MET A 46 6.14 -2.73 -21.29
CA MET A 46 6.96 -1.51 -21.31
C MET A 46 6.15 -0.23 -21.46
N LEU A 47 5.06 -0.25 -22.25
CA LEU A 47 4.13 0.87 -22.33
C LEU A 47 3.38 1.07 -21.01
N ALA A 48 2.97 -0.03 -20.37
CA ALA A 48 2.33 0.00 -19.07
C ALA A 48 3.25 0.58 -17.98
N LEU A 49 4.54 0.24 -17.98
CA LEU A 49 5.53 0.84 -17.09
C LEU A 49 5.65 2.36 -17.29
N ALA A 50 5.79 2.81 -18.54
CA ALA A 50 5.88 4.25 -18.83
C ALA A 50 4.59 5.01 -18.45
N ARG A 51 3.44 4.33 -18.58
CA ARG A 51 2.13 4.88 -18.21
C ARG A 51 1.99 5.14 -16.70
N LEU A 52 2.68 4.38 -15.83
CA LEU A 52 2.61 4.58 -14.38
C LEU A 52 3.09 5.97 -13.95
N ASP A 53 4.21 6.43 -14.49
CA ASP A 53 4.68 7.79 -14.27
C ASP A 53 3.74 8.81 -14.92
N GLN A 54 3.37 8.61 -16.18
CA GLN A 54 2.54 9.58 -16.92
C GLN A 54 1.15 9.81 -16.32
N GLU A 55 0.50 8.76 -15.80
CA GLU A 55 -0.88 8.86 -15.27
C GLU A 55 -0.93 9.04 -13.76
N PHE A 56 0.06 8.55 -13.03
CA PHE A 56 0.03 8.56 -11.57
C PHE A 56 1.21 9.30 -10.93
N GLY A 57 2.20 9.78 -11.69
CA GLY A 57 3.32 10.57 -11.19
C GLY A 57 4.30 9.78 -10.33
N ILE A 58 4.38 8.45 -10.50
CA ILE A 58 5.29 7.59 -9.73
C ILE A 58 6.73 7.87 -10.17
N SER A 59 7.59 8.33 -9.25
CA SER A 59 9.01 8.56 -9.54
C SER A 59 9.76 7.26 -9.83
N GLU A 60 11.03 7.34 -10.25
CA GLU A 60 11.87 6.14 -10.43
C GLU A 60 12.01 5.32 -9.13
N ASP A 61 12.15 6.01 -8.00
CA ASP A 61 12.26 5.40 -6.68
C ASP A 61 10.93 4.79 -6.26
N GLY A 62 9.83 5.49 -6.55
CA GLY A 62 8.48 4.98 -6.39
C GLY A 62 8.25 3.73 -7.25
N LEU A 63 8.75 3.71 -8.49
CA LEU A 63 8.55 2.60 -9.41
C LEU A 63 9.21 1.32 -8.90
N VAL A 64 10.41 1.42 -8.34
CA VAL A 64 11.11 0.29 -7.70
C VAL A 64 10.29 -0.27 -6.53
N ARG A 65 9.72 0.60 -5.68
CA ARG A 65 8.87 0.19 -4.55
C ARG A 65 7.54 -0.42 -5.02
N PHE A 66 6.90 0.20 -5.99
CA PHE A 66 5.62 -0.22 -6.56
C PHE A 66 5.71 -1.56 -7.29
N MET A 67 6.84 -1.86 -7.93
CA MET A 67 6.98 -3.02 -8.80
C MET A 67 7.27 -4.32 -8.03
N SER A 68 6.21 -4.91 -7.49
CA SER A 68 6.22 -6.26 -6.90
C SER A 68 5.90 -7.35 -7.94
N GLY A 69 6.06 -8.62 -7.55
CA GLY A 69 5.64 -9.76 -8.39
C GLY A 69 4.14 -9.71 -8.75
N PRO A 70 3.24 -9.49 -7.76
CA PRO A 70 1.81 -9.28 -8.02
C PRO A 70 1.50 -8.10 -8.95
N VAL A 71 2.18 -6.97 -8.81
CA VAL A 71 1.98 -5.80 -9.67
C VAL A 71 2.47 -6.08 -11.09
N ALA A 72 3.67 -6.63 -11.24
CA ALA A 72 4.28 -6.93 -12.53
C ALA A 72 3.43 -7.87 -13.38
N THR A 73 2.65 -8.77 -12.76
CA THR A 73 1.75 -9.71 -13.45
C THR A 73 0.38 -9.12 -13.81
N ARG A 74 0.06 -7.90 -13.35
CA ARG A 74 -1.25 -7.26 -13.53
C ARG A 74 -1.21 -5.99 -14.39
N LEU A 75 -0.05 -5.57 -14.89
CA LEU A 75 0.08 -4.36 -15.70
C LEU A 75 -0.66 -4.40 -17.05
N ASP A 76 -1.14 -5.56 -17.47
CA ASP A 76 -1.99 -5.82 -18.63
C ASP A 76 -3.48 -6.00 -18.27
N ASP A 77 -3.83 -5.98 -16.97
CA ASP A 77 -5.20 -6.13 -16.49
C ASP A 77 -5.91 -4.77 -16.42
N LYS A 78 -7.00 -4.62 -17.18
CA LYS A 78 -7.83 -3.41 -17.16
C LYS A 78 -8.44 -3.13 -15.78
N ALA A 79 -8.80 -4.16 -15.02
CA ALA A 79 -9.37 -4.00 -13.68
C ALA A 79 -8.34 -3.43 -12.71
N PHE A 80 -7.07 -3.86 -12.83
CA PHE A 80 -5.97 -3.31 -12.06
C PHE A 80 -5.80 -1.80 -12.30
N TRP A 81 -5.78 -1.37 -13.57
CA TRP A 81 -5.72 0.05 -13.92
C TRP A 81 -6.92 0.85 -13.42
N ALA A 82 -8.13 0.30 -13.52
CA ALA A 82 -9.32 0.92 -12.95
C ALA A 82 -9.21 1.09 -11.43
N GLY A 83 -8.64 0.10 -10.73
CA GLY A 83 -8.31 0.18 -9.32
C GLY A 83 -7.32 1.30 -8.99
N LEU A 84 -6.23 1.42 -9.76
CA LEU A 84 -5.27 2.53 -9.59
C LEU A 84 -5.95 3.91 -9.79
N SER A 85 -6.80 4.05 -10.81
CA SER A 85 -7.57 5.28 -11.02
C SER A 85 -8.52 5.58 -9.86
N ARG A 86 -9.07 4.56 -9.18
CA ARG A 86 -9.90 4.75 -7.98
C ARG A 86 -9.06 5.21 -6.79
N LEU A 87 -7.88 4.63 -6.58
CA LEU A 87 -6.95 5.08 -5.54
C LEU A 87 -6.54 6.55 -5.74
N SER A 88 -6.26 6.95 -6.98
CA SER A 88 -5.98 8.35 -7.31
C SER A 88 -7.13 9.30 -6.98
N LYS A 89 -8.40 8.87 -7.18
CA LYS A 89 -9.58 9.64 -6.76
C LYS A 89 -9.74 9.75 -5.25
N LEU A 90 -9.13 8.85 -4.47
CA LEU A 90 -9.05 8.93 -3.01
C LEU A 90 -7.84 9.76 -2.54
N GLY A 91 -7.16 10.45 -3.46
CA GLY A 91 -5.99 11.30 -3.17
C GLY A 91 -4.67 10.54 -3.10
N ILE A 92 -4.64 9.24 -3.42
CA ILE A 92 -3.42 8.43 -3.38
C ILE A 92 -2.75 8.45 -4.76
N SER A 93 -1.65 9.18 -4.88
CA SER A 93 -0.91 9.32 -6.15
C SER A 93 0.59 9.45 -5.91
N GLY A 94 1.35 9.50 -7.00
CA GLY A 94 2.80 9.61 -7.01
C GLY A 94 3.48 8.51 -6.20
N ASP A 95 4.50 8.91 -5.45
CA ASP A 95 5.20 8.02 -4.53
C ASP A 95 4.32 7.53 -3.37
N GLY A 96 3.24 8.25 -3.02
CA GLY A 96 2.24 7.78 -2.07
C GLY A 96 1.52 6.53 -2.56
N LEU A 97 1.23 6.45 -3.87
CA LEU A 97 0.69 5.24 -4.48
C LEU A 97 1.69 4.08 -4.44
N ALA A 98 2.98 4.36 -4.63
CA ALA A 98 4.03 3.35 -4.48
C ALA A 98 4.10 2.79 -3.05
N THR A 99 4.02 3.64 -2.03
CA THR A 99 4.02 3.22 -0.62
C THR A 99 2.75 2.46 -0.25
N PHE A 100 1.59 2.88 -0.74
CA PHE A 100 0.31 2.21 -0.49
C PHE A 100 0.21 0.83 -1.17
N MET A 101 0.93 0.62 -2.27
CA MET A 101 0.87 -0.60 -3.09
C MET A 101 1.72 -1.75 -2.50
N ASN A 102 1.18 -2.43 -1.50
CA ASN A 102 1.73 -3.71 -1.03
C ASN A 102 1.11 -4.93 -1.77
N GLU A 103 1.57 -6.14 -1.46
CA GLU A 103 1.08 -7.36 -2.13
C GLU A 103 -0.41 -7.61 -1.88
N SER A 104 -0.88 -7.31 -0.66
CA SER A 104 -2.29 -7.44 -0.27
C SER A 104 -3.18 -6.50 -1.09
N VAL A 105 -2.82 -5.22 -1.15
CA VAL A 105 -3.50 -4.18 -1.94
C VAL A 105 -3.52 -4.54 -3.43
N ALA A 106 -2.37 -4.96 -3.99
CA ALA A 106 -2.28 -5.33 -5.40
C ALA A 106 -3.25 -6.48 -5.77
N CYS A 107 -3.50 -7.41 -4.85
CA CYS A 107 -4.45 -8.49 -5.06
C CYS A 107 -5.92 -8.06 -4.95
N ARG A 108 -6.20 -6.95 -4.25
CA ARG A 108 -7.54 -6.45 -3.93
C ARG A 108 -8.02 -5.27 -4.78
N LEU A 109 -7.24 -4.78 -5.74
CA LEU A 109 -7.66 -3.66 -6.63
C LEU A 109 -8.90 -3.93 -7.50
N LYS A 110 -9.41 -5.16 -7.55
CA LYS A 110 -10.67 -5.52 -8.22
C LYS A 110 -11.83 -5.77 -7.26
N ASP A 111 -11.57 -5.70 -5.96
CA ASP A 111 -12.51 -6.04 -4.91
C ASP A 111 -13.28 -4.78 -4.48
N GLU A 112 -14.60 -4.82 -4.64
CA GLU A 112 -15.46 -3.71 -4.24
C GLU A 112 -15.53 -3.54 -2.72
N ALA A 113 -15.40 -4.62 -1.95
CA ALA A 113 -15.41 -4.55 -0.49
C ALA A 113 -14.16 -3.84 0.03
N PHE A 114 -13.00 -4.04 -0.62
CA PHE A 114 -11.78 -3.28 -0.35
C PHE A 114 -12.03 -1.77 -0.49
N PHE A 115 -12.57 -1.34 -1.63
CA PHE A 115 -12.83 0.09 -1.86
C PHE A 115 -13.97 0.65 -1.01
N ALA A 116 -14.96 -0.15 -0.64
CA ALA A 116 -15.96 0.23 0.34
C ALA A 116 -15.29 0.51 1.70
N GLY A 117 -14.34 -0.34 2.10
CA GLY A 117 -13.52 -0.11 3.29
C GLY A 117 -12.69 1.17 3.21
N LEU A 118 -12.01 1.45 2.10
CA LEU A 118 -11.27 2.71 1.93
C LEU A 118 -12.20 3.94 2.01
N THR A 119 -13.38 3.85 1.39
CA THR A 119 -14.38 4.92 1.45
C THR A 119 -14.90 5.12 2.87
N ARG A 120 -15.03 4.03 3.64
CA ARG A 120 -15.44 4.07 5.04
C ARG A 120 -14.38 4.72 5.92
N LEU A 121 -13.09 4.41 5.71
CA LEU A 121 -11.98 5.09 6.40
C LEU A 121 -12.03 6.61 6.21
N ASP A 122 -12.29 7.07 4.99
CA ASP A 122 -12.43 8.50 4.69
C ASP A 122 -13.67 9.10 5.39
N LYS A 123 -14.85 8.51 5.18
CA LYS A 123 -16.12 9.10 5.64
C LYS A 123 -16.36 9.02 7.14
N GLU A 124 -15.98 7.91 7.78
CA GLU A 124 -16.26 7.66 9.19
C GLU A 124 -15.08 8.05 10.09
N PHE A 125 -13.85 7.95 9.59
CA PHE A 125 -12.64 8.17 10.39
C PHE A 125 -11.80 9.36 9.93
N GLY A 126 -12.16 10.01 8.81
CA GLY A 126 -11.43 11.15 8.26
C GLY A 126 -10.06 10.80 7.70
N ILE A 127 -9.83 9.54 7.33
CA ILE A 127 -8.55 9.04 6.84
C ILE A 127 -8.60 8.97 5.31
N SER A 128 -7.94 9.92 4.64
CA SER A 128 -7.84 10.02 3.17
C SER A 128 -6.44 10.44 2.73
N GLY A 129 -6.15 10.35 1.41
CA GLY A 129 -4.88 10.78 0.83
C GLY A 129 -3.66 10.17 1.54
N ASP A 130 -2.74 11.03 2.00
CA ASP A 130 -1.53 10.63 2.74
C ASP A 130 -1.84 9.93 4.08
N GLY A 131 -3.00 10.21 4.67
CA GLY A 131 -3.49 9.49 5.85
C GLY A 131 -3.76 8.03 5.53
N LEU A 132 -4.38 7.74 4.37
CA LEU A 132 -4.56 6.35 3.90
C LEU A 132 -3.23 5.69 3.59
N VAL A 133 -2.28 6.42 2.99
CA VAL A 133 -0.93 5.89 2.72
C VAL A 133 -0.24 5.46 4.01
N SER A 134 -0.35 6.27 5.07
CA SER A 134 0.28 6.00 6.36
C SER A 134 -0.46 4.93 7.17
N PHE A 135 -1.79 4.88 7.08
CA PHE A 135 -2.63 3.91 7.78
C PHE A 135 -2.61 2.52 7.15
N MET A 136 -2.39 2.44 5.83
CA MET A 136 -2.47 1.18 5.09
C MET A 136 -1.22 0.32 5.29
N SER A 137 -1.45 -0.89 5.79
CA SER A 137 -0.45 -1.94 5.94
C SER A 137 -1.01 -3.27 5.40
N ASP A 138 -0.20 -4.33 5.33
CA ASP A 138 -0.71 -5.64 4.89
C ASP A 138 -1.80 -6.16 5.84
N GLY A 139 -1.63 -5.94 7.14
CA GLY A 139 -2.57 -6.31 8.19
C GLY A 139 -3.88 -5.54 8.14
N VAL A 140 -3.84 -4.25 7.83
CA VAL A 140 -5.04 -3.42 7.60
C VAL A 140 -5.72 -3.84 6.30
N ALA A 141 -4.94 -3.97 5.22
CA ALA A 141 -5.44 -4.40 3.93
C ALA A 141 -6.12 -5.77 4.01
N ALA A 142 -5.68 -6.70 4.87
CA ALA A 142 -6.36 -7.99 5.03
C ALA A 142 -7.70 -7.90 5.78
N ARG A 143 -7.97 -6.81 6.52
CA ARG A 143 -9.07 -6.70 7.50
C ARG A 143 -10.16 -5.70 7.15
N LEU A 144 -10.08 -5.00 6.02
CA LEU A 144 -11.15 -4.06 5.64
C LEU A 144 -12.53 -4.68 5.43
N GLU A 145 -12.62 -6.00 5.32
CA GLU A 145 -13.89 -6.76 5.26
C GLU A 145 -14.35 -7.31 6.61
N ASP A 146 -13.54 -7.14 7.66
CA ASP A 146 -13.78 -7.74 8.96
C ASP A 146 -14.53 -6.76 9.89
N ASP A 147 -15.73 -7.15 10.30
CA ASP A 147 -16.56 -6.37 11.22
C ASP A 147 -15.88 -6.17 12.59
N ALA A 148 -15.07 -7.13 13.05
CA ALA A 148 -14.33 -7.00 14.31
C ALA A 148 -13.26 -5.92 14.22
N PHE A 149 -12.58 -5.81 13.08
CA PHE A 149 -11.64 -4.71 12.82
C PHE A 149 -12.33 -3.36 12.89
N TRP A 150 -13.50 -3.22 12.26
CA TRP A 150 -14.28 -1.98 12.30
C TRP A 150 -14.79 -1.64 13.70
N ALA A 151 -15.30 -2.61 14.45
CA ALA A 151 -15.70 -2.42 15.84
C ALA A 151 -14.52 -1.97 16.70
N GLY A 152 -13.33 -2.52 16.46
CA GLY A 152 -12.11 -2.09 17.12
C GLY A 152 -11.72 -0.65 16.78
N LEU A 153 -11.84 -0.21 15.52
CA LEU A 153 -11.60 1.20 15.15
C LEU A 153 -12.59 2.14 15.86
N THR A 154 -13.86 1.76 15.96
CA THR A 154 -14.86 2.54 16.71
C THR A 154 -14.48 2.64 18.19
N ARG A 155 -14.07 1.53 18.82
CA ARG A 155 -13.63 1.49 20.22
C ARG A 155 -12.37 2.33 20.47
N LEU A 156 -11.44 2.41 19.51
CA LEU A 156 -10.32 3.36 19.59
C LEU A 156 -10.82 4.82 19.60
N GLY A 157 -11.83 5.14 18.79
CA GLY A 157 -12.49 6.45 18.79
C GLY A 157 -13.09 6.81 20.16
N GLU A 158 -13.71 5.85 20.84
CA GLU A 158 -14.25 6.02 22.21
C GLU A 158 -13.14 6.31 23.24
N LEU A 159 -11.91 5.83 23.00
CA LEU A 159 -10.72 6.16 23.79
C LEU A 159 -10.08 7.51 23.40
N GLY A 160 -10.73 8.28 22.50
CA GLY A 160 -10.25 9.57 22.03
C GLY A 160 -9.14 9.48 20.98
N ILE A 161 -9.00 8.34 20.29
CA ILE A 161 -8.02 8.13 19.22
C ILE A 161 -8.75 8.20 17.87
N SER A 162 -8.58 9.31 17.14
CA SER A 162 -9.27 9.59 15.88
C SER A 162 -8.39 10.37 14.90
N GLY A 163 -8.75 10.39 13.61
CA GLY A 163 -8.03 11.13 12.57
C GLY A 163 -6.54 10.80 12.55
N ASP A 164 -5.67 11.81 12.55
CA ASP A 164 -4.21 11.64 12.58
C ASP A 164 -3.69 10.84 13.78
N GLY A 165 -4.40 10.89 14.91
CA GLY A 165 -4.08 10.08 16.08
C GLY A 165 -4.31 8.60 15.82
N LEU A 166 -5.38 8.26 15.09
CA LEU A 166 -5.66 6.89 14.65
C LEU A 166 -4.65 6.42 13.60
N VAL A 167 -4.27 7.30 12.66
CA VAL A 167 -3.19 7.03 11.70
C VAL A 167 -1.88 6.71 12.41
N SER A 168 -1.51 7.50 13.42
CA SER A 168 -0.26 7.31 14.16
C SER A 168 -0.29 6.08 15.09
N PHE A 169 -1.48 5.70 15.58
CA PHE A 169 -1.66 4.54 16.44
C PHE A 169 -1.67 3.24 15.64
N MET A 170 -2.15 3.27 14.38
CA MET A 170 -2.30 2.08 13.58
C MET A 170 -0.96 1.53 13.10
N SER A 171 -0.79 0.22 13.25
CA SER A 171 0.32 -0.55 12.70
C SER A 171 -0.18 -1.96 12.37
N ASP A 172 0.61 -2.76 11.67
CA ASP A 172 0.28 -4.18 11.45
C ASP A 172 0.01 -4.92 12.76
N GLY A 173 0.80 -4.63 13.80
CA GLY A 173 0.66 -5.24 15.11
C GLY A 173 -0.62 -4.83 15.84
N VAL A 174 -1.09 -3.60 15.64
CA VAL A 174 -2.36 -3.13 16.21
C VAL A 174 -3.53 -3.68 15.40
N ALA A 175 -3.47 -3.62 14.06
CA ALA A 175 -4.51 -4.14 13.18
C ALA A 175 -4.81 -5.61 13.49
N ALA A 176 -3.77 -6.41 13.78
CA ALA A 176 -3.90 -7.81 14.14
C ALA A 176 -4.50 -8.09 15.53
N ARG A 177 -4.63 -7.08 16.39
CA ARG A 177 -5.05 -7.22 17.79
C ARG A 177 -6.37 -6.52 18.11
N LEU A 178 -6.99 -5.84 17.15
CA LEU A 178 -8.28 -5.16 17.39
C LEU A 178 -9.41 -6.11 17.76
N GLU A 179 -9.30 -7.40 17.44
CA GLU A 179 -10.23 -8.47 17.84
C GLU A 179 -9.84 -9.16 19.18
N ASP A 180 -8.69 -8.83 19.75
CA ASP A 180 -8.17 -9.48 20.96
C ASP A 180 -8.58 -8.70 22.22
N GLU A 181 -9.45 -9.28 23.05
CA GLU A 181 -9.86 -8.65 24.32
C GLU A 181 -8.69 -8.45 25.29
N ALA A 182 -7.64 -9.28 25.25
CA ALA A 182 -6.47 -9.07 26.11
C ALA A 182 -5.71 -7.78 25.72
N PHE A 183 -5.71 -7.41 24.44
CA PHE A 183 -5.18 -6.13 23.99
C PHE A 183 -6.02 -4.96 24.55
N TRP A 184 -7.34 -5.07 24.50
CA TRP A 184 -8.25 -4.06 25.05
C TRP A 184 -8.17 -3.92 26.57
N ASP A 185 -8.02 -5.03 27.29
CA ASP A 185 -7.77 -5.03 28.73
C ASP A 185 -6.45 -4.31 29.04
N GLY A 186 -5.42 -4.54 28.23
CA GLY A 186 -4.15 -3.82 28.32
C GLY A 186 -4.31 -2.30 28.17
N LEU A 187 -5.03 -1.84 27.14
CA LEU A 187 -5.32 -0.42 26.92
C LEU A 187 -6.13 0.19 28.07
N THR A 188 -7.10 -0.56 28.59
CA THR A 188 -7.93 -0.15 29.73
C THR A 188 -7.09 0.03 30.99
N ARG A 189 -6.18 -0.91 31.25
CA ARG A 189 -5.26 -0.84 32.39
C ARG A 189 -4.28 0.32 32.28
N LEU A 190 -3.77 0.62 31.08
CA LEU A 190 -2.93 1.81 30.87
C LEU A 190 -3.66 3.10 31.27
N ASN A 191 -4.95 3.21 30.92
CA ASN A 191 -5.75 4.35 31.31
C ASN A 191 -6.05 4.37 32.83
N GLN A 192 -6.47 3.24 33.40
CA GLN A 192 -6.89 3.17 34.81
C GLN A 192 -5.73 3.26 35.80
N GLU A 193 -4.62 2.59 35.53
CA GLU A 193 -3.48 2.50 36.45
C GLU A 193 -2.50 3.67 36.26
N PHE A 194 -2.35 4.18 35.04
CA PHE A 194 -1.34 5.18 34.69
C PHE A 194 -1.89 6.48 34.10
N GLY A 195 -3.21 6.58 33.88
CA GLY A 195 -3.83 7.78 33.30
C GLY A 195 -3.48 8.01 31.82
N ILE A 196 -2.96 7.00 31.13
CA ILE A 196 -2.54 7.10 29.72
C ILE A 196 -3.78 6.90 28.82
N SER A 197 -4.23 7.96 28.16
CA SER A 197 -5.39 7.95 27.24
C SER A 197 -5.21 8.89 26.05
N GLY A 198 -6.05 8.74 25.01
CA GLY A 198 -6.03 9.58 23.80
C GLY A 198 -4.63 9.72 23.20
N LYS A 199 -4.12 10.97 23.13
CA LYS A 199 -2.77 11.26 22.63
C LYS A 199 -1.65 10.56 23.40
N GLY A 200 -1.83 10.36 24.71
CA GLY A 200 -0.86 9.64 25.53
C GLY A 200 -0.73 8.18 25.09
N LEU A 201 -1.84 7.52 24.75
CA LEU A 201 -1.83 6.16 24.20
C LEU A 201 -1.18 6.12 22.82
N VAL A 202 -1.46 7.12 21.97
CA VAL A 202 -0.81 7.25 20.66
C VAL A 202 0.71 7.28 20.84
N THR A 203 1.23 8.20 21.65
CA THR A 203 2.67 8.32 21.89
C THR A 203 3.27 7.05 22.51
N PHE A 204 2.56 6.41 23.45
CA PHE A 204 3.03 5.19 24.10
C PHE A 204 3.15 4.00 23.12
N MET A 205 2.20 3.87 22.20
CA MET A 205 2.16 2.77 21.23
C MET A 205 3.02 3.02 19.99
N SER A 206 3.31 4.29 19.68
CA SER A 206 4.14 4.67 18.53
C SER A 206 5.64 4.80 18.84
N GLY A 207 6.03 4.78 20.12
CA GLY A 207 7.42 4.89 20.59
C GLY A 207 8.10 3.53 20.72
#